data_AF-O29939-F1
#
_entry.id   AF-O29939-F1
#
_cell.length_a   1.000
_cell.length_b   1.000
_cell.length_c   1.000
_cell.angle_alpha   90.00
_cell.angle_beta   90.00
_cell.angle_gamma   90.00
#
_symmetry.space_group_name_H-M   'P 1'
#
loop_
_entity.id
_entity.type
_entity.pdbx_description
1 polymer ?
#
loop_
_entity_poly.entity_id
_entity_poly.type
_entity_poly.pdbx_seq_one_letter_code
_entity_poly.pdbx_strand_id
1 'polypeptide(L)'
;MFFVHFWVLSKPPFYSPNPEYPLHNYDTYLIYIKTALFYPLHKFSCFLCVLGSEVIRDQQTVLLFGILIFSIFVALIAINRKNLELDRFAKWYGLLAFGVLTSLELVVTRSGDIANYFGPPEKIFFLPSYRHYPVVFLPLICVYSLSILYSTLSEENKGMIKTSANAFLKTMLFTLLICSFILNFFPGIKTGEHNFVSMSERSAILKTYDVQPDENLKKLHLNPEIVKKRAKKLEELRLSVFAENNILLYKPDEVKLLPKQSQLQGVLRIYNDVKFVLFQHPISNENRSIIVFNEIYIPQNAKLRFSIALHPDVWDPEKGDGVTFEVYIRDEGFEELVFSKYIDPKHNPEERKWNDFEVDLSRYAGRNVTIIFSTLPGPNNDSRWDWAWWGEPRIEW
;
A
#
# COMPACT_ATOMS: atom_id res chain seq x y z
N MET A 1 -17.17 -24.16 -6.11
CA MET A 1 -15.87 -23.47 -6.05
C MET A 1 -15.79 -22.32 -7.05
N PHE A 2 -16.15 -22.53 -8.32
CA PHE A 2 -16.21 -21.47 -9.36
C PHE A 2 -16.98 -20.20 -8.92
N PHE A 3 -18.18 -20.31 -8.35
CA PHE A 3 -18.96 -19.13 -7.91
C PHE A 3 -18.29 -18.31 -6.80
N VAL A 4 -17.56 -18.94 -5.87
CA VAL A 4 -16.86 -18.23 -4.79
C VAL A 4 -15.62 -17.53 -5.33
N HIS A 5 -14.91 -18.16 -6.27
CA HIS A 5 -13.76 -17.54 -6.91
C HIS A 5 -14.18 -16.35 -7.78
N PHE A 6 -15.28 -16.50 -8.53
CA PHE A 6 -15.90 -15.43 -9.31
C PHE A 6 -16.31 -14.25 -8.43
N TRP A 7 -16.85 -14.49 -7.23
CA TRP A 7 -17.26 -13.43 -6.30
C TRP A 7 -16.07 -12.66 -5.67
N VAL A 8 -14.98 -13.35 -5.37
CA VAL A 8 -13.77 -12.73 -4.81
C VAL A 8 -13.01 -11.95 -5.89
N LEU A 9 -12.91 -12.50 -7.11
CA LEU A 9 -12.21 -11.87 -8.21
C LEU A 9 -13.02 -10.73 -8.85
N SER A 10 -14.34 -10.71 -8.72
CA SER A 10 -15.20 -9.66 -9.29
C SER A 10 -15.33 -8.41 -8.43
N LYS A 11 -14.98 -8.42 -7.13
CA LYS A 11 -15.03 -7.20 -6.32
C LYS A 11 -14.02 -6.15 -6.81
N PRO A 12 -14.45 -5.03 -7.42
CA PRO A 12 -13.56 -3.89 -7.57
C PRO A 12 -13.26 -3.36 -6.15
N PRO A 13 -12.04 -2.85 -5.92
CA PRO A 13 -11.70 -2.29 -4.62
C PRO A 13 -12.52 -1.04 -4.25
N PHE A 14 -13.31 -0.48 -5.18
CA PHE A 14 -14.09 0.73 -4.98
C PHE A 14 -15.42 0.65 -5.74
N TYR A 15 -16.48 1.26 -5.20
CA TYR A 15 -17.77 1.46 -5.88
C TYR A 15 -17.59 2.45 -7.03
N SER A 16 -18.34 2.30 -8.14
CA SER A 16 -18.33 3.31 -9.20
C SER A 16 -18.83 4.62 -8.60
N PRO A 17 -18.13 5.75 -8.83
CA PRO A 17 -18.64 7.06 -8.45
C PRO A 17 -19.89 7.45 -9.23
N ASN A 18 -20.17 6.79 -10.36
CA ASN A 18 -21.37 7.03 -11.14
C ASN A 18 -22.51 6.11 -10.67
N PRO A 19 -23.57 6.64 -10.02
CA PRO A 19 -24.72 5.84 -9.59
C PRO A 19 -25.44 5.14 -10.75
N GLU A 20 -25.22 5.58 -12.00
CA GLU A 20 -25.77 4.94 -13.20
C GLU A 20 -25.09 3.59 -13.54
N TYR A 21 -23.88 3.33 -13.02
CA TYR A 21 -23.11 2.11 -13.32
C TYR A 21 -22.63 1.43 -12.04
N PRO A 22 -23.54 0.85 -11.23
CA PRO A 22 -23.12 0.02 -10.11
C PRO A 22 -22.32 -1.18 -10.64
N LEU A 23 -21.04 -1.27 -10.28
CA LEU A 23 -20.03 -2.25 -10.77
C LEU A 23 -20.40 -3.73 -10.53
N HIS A 24 -21.58 -3.99 -9.99
CA HIS A 24 -22.09 -5.31 -9.62
C HIS A 24 -23.43 -5.64 -10.28
N ASN A 25 -23.91 -4.87 -11.26
CA ASN A 25 -25.11 -5.23 -12.01
C ASN A 25 -24.81 -6.26 -13.11
N TYR A 26 -25.86 -6.96 -13.54
CA TYR A 26 -25.81 -7.92 -14.65
C TYR A 26 -25.24 -7.27 -15.93
N ASP A 27 -25.57 -6.01 -16.17
CA ASP A 27 -25.11 -5.26 -17.34
C ASP A 27 -23.59 -5.12 -17.39
N THR A 28 -22.93 -4.96 -16.23
CA THR A 28 -21.47 -4.89 -16.11
C THR A 28 -20.82 -6.19 -16.60
N TYR A 29 -21.31 -7.35 -16.16
CA TYR A 29 -20.79 -8.63 -16.63
C TYR A 29 -21.07 -8.86 -18.11
N LEU A 30 -22.24 -8.43 -18.59
CA LEU A 30 -22.60 -8.51 -20.00
C LEU A 30 -21.66 -7.67 -20.87
N ILE A 31 -21.23 -6.49 -20.40
CA ILE A 31 -20.23 -5.67 -21.10
C ILE A 31 -18.92 -6.46 -21.26
N TYR A 32 -18.41 -7.07 -20.19
CA TYR A 32 -17.18 -7.87 -20.28
C TYR A 32 -17.28 -9.00 -21.31
N ILE A 33 -18.38 -9.76 -21.28
CA ILE A 33 -18.63 -10.83 -22.26
C ILE A 33 -18.73 -10.26 -23.67
N LYS A 34 -19.47 -9.16 -23.88
CA LYS A 34 -19.57 -8.48 -25.17
C LYS A 34 -18.20 -8.07 -25.68
N THR A 35 -17.33 -7.46 -24.86
CA THR A 35 -15.98 -7.08 -25.31
C THR A 35 -15.15 -8.28 -25.74
N ALA A 36 -15.28 -9.43 -25.07
CA ALA A 36 -14.60 -10.66 -25.47
C ALA A 36 -15.15 -11.25 -26.79
N LEU A 37 -16.46 -11.14 -27.03
CA LEU A 37 -17.09 -11.60 -28.27
C LEU A 37 -16.78 -10.69 -29.47
N PHE A 38 -16.78 -9.37 -29.28
CA PHE A 38 -16.51 -8.40 -30.35
C PHE A 38 -15.01 -8.20 -30.64
N TYR A 39 -14.14 -8.40 -29.65
CA TYR A 39 -12.69 -8.21 -29.77
C TYR A 39 -11.90 -9.45 -29.34
N PRO A 40 -12.16 -10.64 -29.91
CA PRO A 40 -11.57 -11.90 -29.44
C PRO A 40 -10.04 -11.90 -29.54
N LEU A 41 -9.47 -11.34 -30.61
CA LEU A 41 -8.02 -11.23 -30.79
C LEU A 41 -7.39 -10.30 -29.75
N HIS A 42 -8.04 -9.18 -29.40
CA HIS A 42 -7.53 -8.25 -28.40
C HIS A 42 -7.53 -8.89 -27.01
N LYS A 43 -8.60 -9.62 -26.65
CA LYS A 43 -8.65 -10.36 -25.38
C LYS A 43 -7.67 -11.53 -25.36
N PHE A 44 -7.44 -12.19 -26.49
CA PHE A 44 -6.39 -13.19 -26.59
C PHE A 44 -4.99 -12.58 -26.40
N SER A 45 -4.71 -11.42 -27.00
CA SER A 45 -3.46 -10.68 -26.74
C SER A 45 -3.32 -10.29 -25.26
N CYS A 46 -4.40 -9.85 -24.60
CA CYS A 46 -4.39 -9.59 -23.16
C CYS A 46 -4.10 -10.86 -22.34
N PHE A 47 -4.63 -12.02 -22.74
CA PHE A 47 -4.28 -13.30 -22.12
C PHE A 47 -2.82 -13.67 -22.31
N LEU A 48 -2.25 -13.46 -23.50
CA LEU A 48 -0.82 -13.62 -23.72
C LEU A 48 -0.01 -12.65 -22.85
N CYS A 49 -0.46 -11.41 -22.67
CA CYS A 49 0.18 -10.47 -21.74
C CYS A 49 0.14 -10.98 -20.29
N VAL A 50 -0.95 -11.64 -19.84
CA VAL A 50 -0.97 -12.28 -18.52
C VAL A 50 0.12 -13.35 -18.41
N LEU A 51 0.27 -14.23 -19.41
CA LEU A 51 1.36 -15.22 -19.42
C LEU A 51 2.75 -14.58 -19.42
N GLY A 52 2.94 -13.53 -20.23
CA GLY A 52 4.21 -12.82 -20.30
C GLY A 52 4.54 -12.02 -19.04
N SER A 53 3.52 -11.62 -18.28
CA SER A 53 3.66 -10.86 -17.03
C SER A 53 4.32 -11.67 -15.91
N GLU A 54 4.39 -12.99 -16.08
CA GLU A 54 5.17 -13.88 -15.23
C GLU A 54 6.67 -13.72 -15.45
N VAL A 55 7.12 -13.20 -16.60
CA VAL A 55 8.56 -12.99 -16.89
C VAL A 55 8.94 -11.53 -16.69
N ILE A 56 8.16 -10.61 -17.24
CA ILE A 56 8.48 -9.18 -17.21
C ILE A 56 7.22 -8.34 -17.00
N ARG A 57 7.36 -7.27 -16.22
CA ARG A 57 6.28 -6.30 -15.94
C ARG A 57 6.48 -4.98 -16.67
N ASP A 58 6.77 -5.07 -17.96
CA ASP A 58 6.88 -3.92 -18.85
C ASP A 58 5.79 -3.98 -19.93
N GLN A 59 5.06 -2.88 -20.11
CA GLN A 59 3.88 -2.84 -20.96
C GLN A 59 4.18 -3.11 -22.44
N GLN A 60 5.39 -2.78 -22.91
CA GLN A 60 5.77 -2.91 -24.31
C GLN A 60 6.24 -4.32 -24.66
N THR A 61 6.94 -4.99 -23.74
CA THR A 61 7.60 -6.29 -23.98
C THR A 61 6.82 -7.49 -23.45
N VAL A 62 5.86 -7.28 -22.55
CA VAL A 62 5.08 -8.37 -21.91
C VAL A 62 4.41 -9.30 -22.93
N LEU A 63 3.86 -8.75 -24.02
CA LEU A 63 3.20 -9.54 -25.06
C LEU A 63 4.18 -10.51 -25.75
N LEU A 64 5.43 -10.09 -25.98
CA LEU A 64 6.44 -10.92 -26.63
C LEU A 64 6.78 -12.16 -25.78
N PHE A 65 6.96 -11.98 -24.47
CA PHE A 65 7.18 -13.10 -23.56
C PHE A 65 5.95 -14.00 -23.44
N GLY A 66 4.75 -13.43 -23.52
CA GLY A 66 3.49 -14.16 -23.61
C GLY A 66 3.42 -15.08 -24.82
N ILE A 67 3.72 -14.54 -26.01
CA ILE A 67 3.81 -15.29 -27.27
C ILE A 67 4.86 -16.39 -27.16
N LEU A 68 6.03 -16.10 -26.57
CA LEU A 68 7.10 -17.07 -26.38
C LEU A 68 6.65 -18.25 -25.50
N ILE A 69 6.09 -17.99 -24.32
CA ILE A 69 5.58 -19.04 -23.41
C ILE A 69 4.49 -19.87 -24.10
N PHE A 70 3.55 -19.22 -24.76
CA PHE A 70 2.48 -19.90 -25.49
C PHE A 70 3.03 -20.78 -26.62
N SER A 71 4.01 -20.29 -27.37
CA SER A 71 4.67 -21.04 -28.45
C SER A 71 5.43 -22.26 -27.93
N ILE A 72 6.09 -22.14 -26.77
CA ILE A 72 6.73 -23.27 -26.08
C ILE A 72 5.70 -24.33 -25.71
N PHE A 73 4.59 -23.91 -25.10
CA PHE A 73 3.53 -24.83 -24.70
C PHE A 73 2.96 -25.57 -25.92
N VAL A 74 2.65 -24.86 -27.01
CA VAL A 74 2.17 -25.46 -28.26
C VAL A 74 3.19 -26.44 -28.83
N ALA A 75 4.47 -26.09 -28.87
CA ALA A 75 5.54 -26.98 -29.34
C ALA A 75 5.65 -28.24 -28.47
N LEU A 76 5.58 -28.10 -27.15
CA LEU A 76 5.63 -29.21 -26.19
C LEU A 76 4.49 -30.21 -26.44
N ILE A 77 3.26 -29.72 -26.62
CA ILE A 77 2.11 -30.56 -26.94
C ILE A 77 2.24 -31.17 -28.34
N ALA A 78 2.71 -30.42 -29.34
CA ALA A 78 2.85 -30.90 -30.72
C ALA A 78 3.88 -32.04 -30.85
N ILE A 79 5.02 -31.93 -30.17
CA ILE A 79 6.07 -32.98 -30.13
C ILE A 79 5.55 -34.26 -29.47
N ASN A 80 4.79 -34.11 -28.38
CA ASN A 80 4.31 -35.22 -27.57
C ASN A 80 2.88 -35.67 -27.92
N ARG A 81 2.27 -35.14 -28.98
CA ARG A 81 0.85 -35.39 -29.36
C ARG A 81 0.44 -36.85 -29.47
N LYS A 82 1.38 -37.75 -29.81
CA LYS A 82 1.12 -39.20 -29.94
C LYS A 82 1.20 -39.95 -28.61
N ASN A 83 1.80 -39.34 -27.58
CA ASN A 83 1.89 -39.92 -26.25
C ASN A 83 1.84 -38.82 -25.18
N LEU A 84 0.63 -38.31 -24.95
CA LEU A 84 0.39 -37.27 -23.94
C LEU A 84 0.25 -37.83 -22.52
N GLU A 85 0.11 -39.16 -22.37
CA GLU A 85 -0.04 -39.84 -21.07
C GLU A 85 -1.12 -39.17 -20.19
N LEU A 86 -2.29 -38.89 -20.76
CA LEU A 86 -3.33 -38.08 -20.12
C LEU A 86 -3.73 -38.60 -18.73
N ASP A 87 -3.80 -39.92 -18.55
CA ASP A 87 -4.12 -40.53 -17.25
C ASP A 87 -2.99 -40.33 -16.22
N ARG A 88 -1.74 -40.54 -16.64
CA ARG A 88 -0.56 -40.39 -15.77
C ARG A 88 -0.35 -38.93 -15.36
N PHE A 89 -0.60 -37.99 -16.27
CA PHE A 89 -0.36 -36.56 -16.07
C PHE A 89 -1.64 -35.74 -15.80
N ALA A 90 -2.77 -36.42 -15.55
CA ALA A 90 -4.10 -35.81 -15.39
C ALA A 90 -4.13 -34.63 -14.40
N LYS A 91 -3.40 -34.75 -13.28
CA LYS A 91 -3.30 -33.68 -12.26
C LYS A 91 -2.73 -32.38 -12.83
N TRP A 92 -1.69 -32.46 -13.66
CA TRP A 92 -1.05 -31.29 -14.26
C TRP A 92 -1.91 -30.67 -15.35
N TYR A 93 -2.59 -31.48 -16.15
CA TYR A 93 -3.56 -30.98 -17.12
C TYR A 93 -4.77 -30.31 -16.46
N GLY A 94 -5.30 -30.90 -15.39
CA GLY A 94 -6.42 -30.32 -14.64
C GLY A 94 -6.05 -28.97 -14.01
N LEU A 95 -4.87 -28.89 -13.37
CA LEU A 95 -4.35 -27.64 -12.82
C LEU A 95 -4.04 -26.60 -13.90
N LEU A 96 -3.50 -27.01 -15.04
CA LEU A 96 -3.26 -26.13 -16.19
C LEU A 96 -4.57 -25.58 -16.73
N ALA A 97 -5.58 -26.43 -16.93
CA ALA A 97 -6.90 -26.01 -17.40
C ALA A 97 -7.55 -25.02 -16.42
N PHE A 98 -7.48 -25.31 -15.12
CA PHE A 98 -7.95 -24.40 -14.08
C PHE A 98 -7.22 -23.05 -14.13
N GLY A 99 -5.88 -23.05 -14.17
CA GLY A 99 -5.08 -21.82 -14.24
C GLY A 99 -5.31 -21.00 -15.52
N VAL A 100 -5.52 -21.67 -16.65
CA VAL A 100 -5.84 -21.00 -17.92
C VAL A 100 -7.23 -20.35 -17.84
N LEU A 101 -8.22 -21.06 -17.30
CA LEU A 101 -9.58 -20.53 -17.14
C LEU A 101 -9.61 -19.33 -16.18
N THR A 102 -8.87 -19.37 -15.06
CA THR A 102 -8.79 -18.25 -14.13
C THR A 102 -8.04 -17.05 -14.71
N SER A 103 -6.97 -17.27 -15.48
CA SER A 103 -6.30 -16.21 -16.23
C SER A 103 -7.20 -15.59 -17.31
N LEU A 104 -8.01 -16.39 -18.00
CA LEU A 104 -8.99 -15.90 -18.96
C LEU A 104 -10.10 -15.08 -18.27
N GLU A 105 -10.61 -15.56 -17.13
CA GLU A 105 -11.59 -14.82 -16.31
C GLU A 105 -11.03 -13.46 -15.89
N LEU A 106 -9.77 -13.43 -15.44
CA LEU A 106 -9.07 -12.19 -15.08
C LEU A 106 -9.00 -11.23 -16.27
N VAL A 107 -8.66 -11.73 -17.46
CA VAL A 107 -8.62 -10.90 -18.68
C VAL A 107 -10.00 -10.33 -19.00
N VAL A 108 -11.04 -11.16 -19.02
CA VAL A 108 -12.41 -10.74 -19.34
C VAL A 108 -12.88 -9.66 -18.36
N THR A 109 -12.58 -9.82 -17.07
CA THR A 109 -13.09 -8.94 -16.01
C THR A 109 -12.21 -7.72 -15.72
N ARG A 110 -10.93 -7.69 -16.13
CA ARG A 110 -9.96 -6.65 -15.73
C ARG A 110 -9.14 -6.04 -16.86
N SER A 111 -9.24 -6.52 -18.09
CA SER A 111 -8.52 -5.92 -19.24
C SER A 111 -9.31 -4.84 -19.98
N GLY A 112 -10.57 -4.60 -19.61
CA GLY A 112 -11.47 -3.73 -20.33
C GLY A 112 -12.47 -3.04 -19.40
N ASP A 113 -13.04 -1.96 -19.91
CA ASP A 113 -13.66 -0.86 -19.19
C ASP A 113 -14.91 -1.19 -18.34
N ILE A 114 -15.09 -0.42 -17.25
CA ILE A 114 -16.43 0.01 -16.75
C ILE A 114 -16.48 1.56 -16.75
N ALA A 115 -16.23 2.21 -17.88
CA ALA A 115 -16.05 3.65 -18.12
C ALA A 115 -14.89 4.35 -17.38
N ASN A 116 -13.59 3.99 -17.39
CA ASN A 116 -12.76 3.05 -18.14
C ASN A 116 -11.78 2.41 -17.13
N TYR A 117 -12.27 2.04 -15.95
CA TYR A 117 -11.45 1.68 -14.77
C TYR A 117 -10.35 0.63 -15.05
N PHE A 118 -10.47 -0.10 -16.15
CA PHE A 118 -9.59 -1.18 -16.59
C PHE A 118 -9.02 -1.00 -18.02
N GLY A 119 -9.31 0.12 -18.69
CA GLY A 119 -8.87 0.48 -20.04
C GLY A 119 -9.91 0.22 -21.14
N PRO A 120 -9.71 0.75 -22.36
CA PRO A 120 -10.70 0.69 -23.42
C PRO A 120 -10.99 -0.75 -23.90
N PRO A 121 -12.15 -1.03 -24.53
CA PRO A 121 -12.49 -2.37 -25.00
C PRO A 121 -11.49 -2.93 -26.01
N GLU A 122 -10.87 -2.07 -26.82
CA GLU A 122 -9.81 -2.34 -27.79
C GLU A 122 -8.40 -2.49 -27.17
N LYS A 123 -8.29 -2.59 -25.84
CA LYS A 123 -6.99 -2.78 -25.18
C LYS A 123 -6.36 -4.12 -25.57
N ILE A 124 -5.14 -4.04 -26.11
CA ILE A 124 -4.31 -5.19 -26.53
C ILE A 124 -3.31 -5.58 -25.44
N PHE A 125 -2.76 -4.58 -24.74
CA PHE A 125 -1.77 -4.76 -23.68
C PHE A 125 -2.45 -4.75 -22.31
N PHE A 126 -2.27 -5.81 -21.53
CA PHE A 126 -2.85 -5.92 -20.19
C PHE A 126 -1.86 -6.48 -19.21
N LEU A 127 -1.54 -5.68 -18.18
CA LEU A 127 -0.69 -6.11 -17.08
C LEU A 127 -1.56 -6.31 -15.83
N PRO A 128 -1.67 -7.54 -15.29
CA PRO A 128 -2.47 -7.76 -14.09
C PRO A 128 -1.85 -7.05 -12.88
N SER A 129 -2.71 -6.60 -11.96
CA SER A 129 -2.28 -6.09 -10.65
C SER A 129 -1.57 -7.20 -9.86
N TYR A 130 -0.57 -6.83 -9.05
CA TYR A 130 0.20 -7.74 -8.19
C TYR A 130 -0.68 -8.68 -7.34
N ARG A 131 -1.88 -8.23 -6.92
CA ARG A 131 -2.81 -9.04 -6.13
C ARG A 131 -3.34 -10.29 -6.84
N HIS A 132 -3.24 -10.36 -8.17
CA HIS A 132 -3.72 -11.49 -8.97
C HIS A 132 -2.62 -12.53 -9.25
N TYR A 133 -1.36 -12.23 -8.93
CA TYR A 133 -0.19 -13.07 -9.20
C TYR A 133 -0.30 -14.51 -8.72
N PRO A 134 -0.80 -14.79 -7.50
CA PRO A 134 -0.92 -16.16 -7.02
C PRO A 134 -1.74 -17.07 -7.94
N VAL A 135 -2.67 -16.50 -8.70
CA VAL A 135 -3.55 -17.26 -9.61
C VAL A 135 -2.95 -17.38 -11.01
N VAL A 136 -2.27 -16.34 -11.50
CA VAL A 136 -1.73 -16.29 -12.87
C VAL A 136 -0.40 -17.05 -13.06
N PHE A 137 0.32 -17.35 -11.98
CA PHE A 137 1.55 -18.14 -12.03
C PHE A 137 1.29 -19.65 -12.27
N LEU A 138 0.08 -20.14 -12.01
CA LEU A 138 -0.25 -21.56 -12.04
C LEU A 138 -0.06 -22.23 -13.43
N PRO A 139 -0.50 -21.62 -14.57
CA PRO A 139 -0.21 -22.15 -15.89
C PRO A 139 1.28 -22.37 -16.15
N LEU A 140 2.14 -21.41 -15.76
CA LEU A 140 3.57 -21.50 -16.02
C LEU A 140 4.22 -22.64 -15.22
N ILE A 141 3.84 -22.82 -13.95
CA ILE A 141 4.25 -23.99 -13.15
C ILE A 141 3.84 -25.27 -13.89
N CYS A 142 2.59 -25.38 -14.31
CA CYS A 142 2.09 -26.61 -14.93
C CYS A 142 2.78 -26.91 -16.27
N VAL A 143 3.02 -25.90 -17.11
CA VAL A 143 3.77 -26.04 -18.37
C VAL A 143 5.20 -26.49 -18.11
N TYR A 144 5.87 -25.92 -17.10
CA TYR A 144 7.21 -26.33 -16.71
C TYR A 144 7.24 -27.77 -16.16
N SER A 145 6.31 -28.14 -15.29
CA SER A 145 6.18 -29.51 -14.78
C SER A 145 5.93 -30.53 -15.90
N LEU A 146 5.05 -30.22 -16.85
CA LEU A 146 4.84 -31.05 -18.04
C LEU A 146 6.13 -31.17 -18.87
N SER A 147 6.91 -30.09 -19.01
CA SER A 147 8.17 -30.15 -19.76
C SER A 147 9.20 -31.09 -19.13
N ILE A 148 9.25 -31.14 -17.79
CA ILE A 148 10.09 -32.10 -17.05
C ILE A 148 9.60 -33.53 -17.32
N LEU A 149 8.29 -33.76 -17.17
CA LEU A 149 7.68 -35.09 -17.34
C LEU A 149 7.85 -35.64 -18.77
N TYR A 150 7.75 -34.79 -19.79
CA TYR A 150 8.00 -35.20 -21.17
C TYR A 150 9.48 -35.42 -21.48
N SER A 151 10.38 -34.66 -20.85
CA SER A 151 11.82 -34.93 -20.95
C SER A 151 12.12 -36.33 -20.41
N THR A 152 11.63 -36.65 -19.20
CA THR A 152 11.86 -37.97 -18.58
C THR A 152 11.24 -39.10 -19.38
N LEU A 153 10.00 -38.93 -19.86
CA LEU A 153 9.32 -39.94 -20.67
C LEU A 153 10.02 -40.19 -22.01
N SER A 154 10.58 -39.15 -22.63
CA SER A 154 11.31 -39.30 -23.90
C SER A 154 12.66 -40.01 -23.71
N GLU A 155 13.33 -39.77 -22.58
CA GLU A 155 14.57 -40.46 -22.19
C GLU A 155 14.32 -41.97 -22.01
N GLU A 156 13.22 -42.34 -21.33
CA GLU A 156 12.80 -43.75 -21.17
C GLU A 156 12.57 -44.45 -22.52
N ASN A 157 11.97 -43.76 -23.50
CA ASN A 157 11.63 -44.31 -24.81
C ASN A 157 12.77 -44.33 -25.84
N LYS A 158 13.98 -43.85 -25.48
CA LYS A 158 15.20 -43.83 -26.33
C LYS A 158 15.05 -43.16 -27.71
N GLY A 159 14.08 -42.26 -27.88
CA GLY A 159 13.84 -41.53 -29.13
C GLY A 159 14.66 -40.24 -29.24
N MET A 160 15.83 -40.28 -29.88
CA MET A 160 16.82 -39.18 -29.88
C MET A 160 16.25 -37.79 -30.24
N ILE A 161 15.40 -37.69 -31.25
CA ILE A 161 14.82 -36.40 -31.70
C ILE A 161 13.85 -35.81 -30.66
N LYS A 162 12.96 -36.63 -30.09
CA LYS A 162 12.02 -36.16 -29.07
C LYS A 162 12.74 -35.77 -27.79
N THR A 163 13.78 -36.52 -27.43
CA THR A 163 14.55 -36.27 -26.21
C THR A 163 15.28 -34.94 -26.28
N SER A 164 15.97 -34.67 -27.39
CA SER A 164 16.64 -33.38 -27.60
C SER A 164 15.65 -32.20 -27.64
N ALA A 165 14.50 -32.36 -28.32
CA ALA A 165 13.49 -31.31 -28.41
C ALA A 165 12.82 -31.00 -27.04
N ASN A 166 12.42 -32.02 -26.29
CA ASN A 166 11.85 -31.85 -24.95
C ASN A 166 12.87 -31.26 -23.97
N ALA A 167 14.13 -31.71 -24.03
CA ALA A 167 15.21 -31.14 -23.22
C ALA A 167 15.45 -29.66 -23.54
N PHE A 168 15.44 -29.28 -24.82
CA PHE A 168 15.57 -27.89 -25.25
C PHE A 168 14.42 -27.01 -24.71
N LEU A 169 13.16 -27.42 -24.88
CA LEU A 169 12.01 -26.66 -24.39
C LEU A 169 11.99 -26.53 -22.86
N LYS A 170 12.33 -27.61 -22.15
CA LYS A 170 12.50 -27.60 -20.68
C LYS A 170 13.56 -26.60 -20.24
N THR A 171 14.73 -26.61 -20.88
CA THR A 171 15.82 -25.66 -20.58
C THR A 171 15.39 -24.22 -20.86
N MET A 172 14.68 -23.98 -21.96
CA MET A 172 14.20 -22.63 -22.30
C MET A 172 13.20 -22.11 -21.26
N LEU A 173 12.27 -22.94 -20.80
CA LEU A 173 11.34 -22.58 -19.70
C LEU A 173 12.09 -22.32 -18.40
N PHE A 174 13.07 -23.16 -18.06
CA PHE A 174 13.89 -22.96 -16.87
C PHE A 174 14.65 -21.62 -16.92
N THR A 175 15.26 -21.29 -18.06
CA THR A 175 15.91 -19.99 -18.26
C THR A 175 14.92 -18.83 -18.09
N LEU A 176 13.71 -18.93 -18.66
CA LEU A 176 12.67 -17.92 -18.49
C LEU A 176 12.25 -17.74 -17.02
N LEU A 177 12.16 -18.84 -16.25
CA LEU A 177 11.85 -18.78 -14.81
C LEU A 177 12.96 -18.11 -14.00
N ILE A 178 14.24 -18.37 -14.32
CA ILE A 178 15.36 -17.70 -13.67
C ILE A 178 15.39 -16.20 -14.03
N CYS A 179 15.19 -15.87 -15.31
CA CYS A 179 15.08 -14.48 -15.76
C CYS A 179 13.89 -13.77 -15.08
N SER A 180 12.74 -14.43 -14.99
CA SER A 180 11.56 -13.93 -14.27
C SER A 180 11.88 -13.54 -12.83
N PHE A 181 12.56 -14.42 -12.09
CA PHE A 181 12.94 -14.14 -10.71
C PHE A 181 13.79 -12.87 -10.61
N ILE A 182 14.85 -12.78 -11.43
CA ILE A 182 15.76 -11.61 -11.44
C ILE A 182 15.01 -10.32 -11.81
N LEU A 183 14.19 -10.37 -12.87
CA LEU A 183 13.48 -9.21 -13.39
C LEU A 183 12.37 -8.71 -12.47
N ASN A 184 11.77 -9.57 -11.63
CA ASN A 184 10.69 -9.19 -10.73
C ASN A 184 11.13 -8.92 -9.28
N PHE A 185 12.23 -9.50 -8.82
CA PHE A 185 12.63 -9.43 -7.41
C PHE A 185 12.92 -7.99 -6.94
N PHE A 186 13.84 -7.28 -7.59
CA PHE A 186 14.18 -5.90 -7.20
C PHE A 186 13.04 -4.90 -7.42
N PRO A 187 12.32 -4.90 -8.56
CA PRO A 187 11.14 -4.07 -8.72
C PRO A 187 10.04 -4.40 -7.71
N GLY A 188 9.93 -5.66 -7.29
CA GLY A 188 9.02 -6.11 -6.23
C GLY A 188 9.32 -5.44 -4.89
N ILE A 189 10.60 -5.40 -4.47
CA ILE A 189 11.02 -4.71 -3.23
C ILE A 189 10.67 -3.22 -3.29
N LYS A 190 11.06 -2.52 -4.37
CA LYS A 190 10.78 -1.09 -4.54
C LYS A 190 9.28 -0.77 -4.56
N THR A 191 8.48 -1.64 -5.19
CA THR A 191 7.02 -1.51 -5.19
C THR A 191 6.44 -1.76 -3.80
N GLY A 192 7.00 -2.72 -3.05
CA GLY A 192 6.65 -2.98 -1.65
C GLY A 192 6.87 -1.77 -0.76
N GLU A 193 8.03 -1.11 -0.88
CA GLU A 193 8.36 0.13 -0.14
C GLU A 193 7.38 1.26 -0.46
N HIS A 194 7.09 1.50 -1.75
CA HIS A 194 6.12 2.52 -2.16
C HIS A 194 4.71 2.21 -1.62
N ASN A 195 4.29 0.95 -1.68
CA ASN A 195 3.00 0.51 -1.14
C ASN A 195 2.93 0.69 0.38
N PHE A 196 4.01 0.36 1.10
CA PHE A 196 4.10 0.57 2.55
C PHE A 196 3.88 2.05 2.89
N VAL A 197 4.64 2.96 2.27
CA VAL A 197 4.48 4.41 2.50
C VAL A 197 3.05 4.89 2.18
N SER A 198 2.49 4.46 1.05
CA SER A 198 1.13 4.84 0.67
C SER A 198 0.08 4.32 1.66
N MET A 199 0.25 3.10 2.19
CA MET A 199 -0.64 2.55 3.21
C MET A 199 -0.47 3.28 4.55
N SER A 200 0.75 3.65 4.94
CA SER A 200 1.01 4.44 6.15
C SER A 200 0.36 5.82 6.08
N GLU A 201 0.44 6.49 4.93
CA GLU A 201 -0.26 7.76 4.70
C GLU A 201 -1.78 7.61 4.83
N ARG A 202 -2.34 6.57 4.19
CA ARG A 202 -3.78 6.28 4.28
C ARG A 202 -4.21 5.94 5.71
N SER A 203 -3.38 5.23 6.45
CA SER A 203 -3.60 4.91 7.87
C SER A 203 -3.65 6.18 8.71
N ALA A 204 -2.68 7.09 8.55
CA ALA A 204 -2.62 8.37 9.27
C ALA A 204 -3.84 9.25 8.98
N ILE A 205 -4.28 9.31 7.72
CA ILE A 205 -5.52 10.02 7.33
C ILE A 205 -6.74 9.37 7.98
N LEU A 206 -6.84 8.04 7.96
CA LEU A 206 -7.99 7.32 8.52
C LEU A 206 -8.08 7.48 10.04
N LYS A 207 -6.97 7.45 10.78
CA LYS A 207 -6.93 7.65 12.24
C LYS A 207 -7.49 9.01 12.68
N THR A 208 -7.42 10.03 11.81
CA THR A 208 -7.83 11.42 12.09
C THR A 208 -8.93 11.91 11.14
N TYR A 209 -9.70 10.97 10.58
CA TYR A 209 -10.60 11.20 9.43
C TYR A 209 -11.58 12.37 9.56
N ASP A 210 -11.99 12.69 10.77
CA ASP A 210 -13.02 13.68 11.08
C ASP A 210 -12.50 15.12 11.06
N VAL A 211 -11.18 15.29 11.10
CA VAL A 211 -10.48 16.59 11.03
C VAL A 211 -9.58 16.72 9.80
N GLN A 212 -9.57 15.71 8.93
CA GLN A 212 -8.83 15.75 7.66
C GLN A 212 -9.61 16.55 6.60
N PRO A 213 -8.92 17.35 5.77
CA PRO A 213 -9.55 18.02 4.64
C PRO A 213 -10.01 16.99 3.59
N ASP A 214 -11.02 17.37 2.81
CA ASP A 214 -11.61 16.51 1.78
C ASP A 214 -10.58 16.03 0.74
N GLU A 215 -9.55 16.83 0.44
CA GLU A 215 -8.42 16.43 -0.41
C GLU A 215 -7.69 15.20 0.11
N ASN A 216 -7.46 15.11 1.43
CA ASN A 216 -6.83 13.94 2.05
C ASN A 216 -7.80 12.76 2.08
N LEU A 217 -9.08 12.98 2.39
CA LEU A 217 -10.09 11.92 2.37
C LEU A 217 -10.28 11.32 0.97
N LYS A 218 -10.12 12.11 -0.09
CA LYS A 218 -10.12 11.64 -1.49
C LYS A 218 -9.02 10.62 -1.80
N LYS A 219 -7.91 10.59 -1.02
CA LYS A 219 -6.87 9.56 -1.13
C LYS A 219 -7.34 8.18 -0.64
N LEU A 220 -8.39 8.14 0.18
CA LEU A 220 -9.03 6.91 0.69
C LEU A 220 -10.22 6.49 -0.16
N HIS A 221 -11.06 7.44 -0.56
CA HIS A 221 -12.25 7.18 -1.38
C HIS A 221 -12.66 8.46 -2.12
N LEU A 222 -13.11 8.35 -3.37
CA LEU A 222 -13.51 9.49 -4.21
C LEU A 222 -14.54 10.43 -3.54
N ASN A 223 -15.40 9.87 -2.68
CA ASN A 223 -16.38 10.61 -1.89
C ASN A 223 -15.96 10.64 -0.40
N PRO A 224 -15.53 11.80 0.13
CA PRO A 224 -15.17 12.00 1.55
C PRO A 224 -16.25 11.60 2.57
N GLU A 225 -17.53 11.82 2.26
CA GLU A 225 -18.64 11.51 3.18
C GLU A 225 -18.80 10.01 3.43
N ILE A 226 -18.50 9.19 2.40
CA ILE A 226 -18.45 7.74 2.55
C ILE A 226 -17.31 7.33 3.47
N VAL A 227 -16.17 8.03 3.42
CA VAL A 227 -15.05 7.80 4.35
C VAL A 227 -15.49 8.10 5.77
N LYS A 228 -16.02 9.30 6.04
CA LYS A 228 -16.45 9.70 7.39
C LYS A 228 -17.46 8.73 7.99
N LYS A 229 -18.49 8.35 7.21
CA LYS A 229 -19.51 7.39 7.66
C LYS A 229 -18.93 6.00 7.99
N ARG A 230 -18.02 5.49 7.15
CA ARG A 230 -17.41 4.17 7.35
C ARG A 230 -16.35 4.18 8.45
N ALA A 231 -15.52 5.21 8.52
CA ALA A 231 -14.50 5.39 9.54
C ALA A 231 -15.13 5.44 10.93
N LYS A 232 -16.21 6.21 11.12
CA LYS A 232 -16.99 6.21 12.36
C LYS A 232 -17.48 4.81 12.76
N LYS A 233 -17.93 4.00 11.79
CA LYS A 233 -18.35 2.62 12.07
C LYS A 233 -17.17 1.70 12.45
N LEU A 234 -16.00 1.89 11.83
CA LEU A 234 -14.78 1.15 12.19
C LEU A 234 -14.31 1.51 13.60
N GLU A 235 -14.38 2.80 13.96
CA GLU A 235 -14.07 3.31 15.29
C GLU A 235 -15.02 2.75 16.36
N GLU A 236 -16.34 2.82 16.13
CA GLU A 236 -17.36 2.23 17.03
C GLU A 236 -17.16 0.72 17.25
N LEU A 237 -16.70 0.00 16.23
CA LEU A 237 -16.46 -1.45 16.28
C LEU A 237 -15.03 -1.83 16.67
N ARG A 238 -14.14 -0.86 16.92
CA ARG A 238 -12.70 -1.06 17.17
C ARG A 238 -12.02 -1.95 16.13
N LEU A 239 -12.22 -1.64 14.85
CA LEU A 239 -11.65 -2.37 13.72
C LEU A 239 -10.54 -1.57 13.03
N SER A 240 -9.63 -2.29 12.36
CA SER A 240 -8.54 -1.69 11.58
C SER A 240 -7.64 -0.80 12.45
N VAL A 241 -7.40 0.47 12.05
CA VAL A 241 -6.52 1.41 12.75
C VAL A 241 -7.03 1.81 14.15
N PHE A 242 -8.29 1.49 14.49
CA PHE A 242 -8.93 1.78 15.77
C PHE A 242 -8.96 0.57 16.72
N ALA A 243 -8.29 -0.53 16.36
CA ALA A 243 -8.25 -1.74 17.19
C ALA A 243 -7.27 -1.63 18.37
N GLU A 244 -6.29 -0.72 18.28
CA GLU A 244 -5.30 -0.48 19.34
C GLU A 244 -5.92 0.24 20.54
N ASN A 245 -5.51 -0.14 21.75
CA ASN A 245 -5.87 0.58 22.97
C ASN A 245 -4.99 1.82 23.09
N ASN A 246 -5.41 2.91 22.45
CA ASN A 246 -4.76 4.20 22.59
C ASN A 246 -5.76 5.36 22.55
N ILE A 247 -5.33 6.51 23.08
CA ILE A 247 -5.99 7.81 22.90
C ILE A 247 -5.09 8.63 22.01
N LEU A 248 -5.53 8.89 20.78
CA LEU A 248 -4.83 9.76 19.85
C LEU A 248 -5.10 11.23 20.22
N LEU A 249 -4.06 12.05 20.38
CA LEU A 249 -4.17 13.46 20.76
C LEU A 249 -4.13 14.34 19.50
N TYR A 250 -5.26 14.47 18.82
CA TYR A 250 -5.33 15.16 17.52
C TYR A 250 -6.41 16.25 17.42
N LYS A 251 -7.26 16.39 18.45
CA LYS A 251 -8.24 17.49 18.58
C LYS A 251 -7.94 18.31 19.83
N PRO A 252 -7.19 19.41 19.72
CA PRO A 252 -6.88 20.23 20.88
C PRO A 252 -8.06 21.10 21.29
N ASP A 253 -8.16 21.38 22.59
CA ASP A 253 -9.17 22.23 23.19
C ASP A 253 -8.79 23.72 23.14
N GLU A 254 -7.49 24.01 23.27
CA GLU A 254 -6.94 25.37 23.22
C GLU A 254 -5.62 25.38 22.45
N VAL A 255 -5.40 26.47 21.70
CA VAL A 255 -4.14 26.71 20.97
C VAL A 255 -3.69 28.15 21.12
N LYS A 256 -2.39 28.36 21.33
CA LYS A 256 -1.71 29.66 21.25
C LYS A 256 -0.60 29.54 20.23
N LEU A 257 -0.86 30.03 19.02
CA LEU A 257 0.03 29.90 17.86
C LEU A 257 0.36 31.29 17.31
N LEU A 258 1.34 31.36 16.41
CA LEU A 258 1.57 32.57 15.64
C LEU A 258 0.31 32.93 14.82
N PRO A 259 -0.10 34.21 14.76
CA PRO A 259 -1.30 34.62 14.00
C PRO A 259 -1.28 34.25 12.52
N LYS A 260 -0.09 34.06 11.93
CA LYS A 260 0.09 33.67 10.52
C LYS A 260 0.01 32.16 10.29
N GLN A 261 0.00 31.35 11.35
CA GLN A 261 -0.08 29.89 11.25
C GLN A 261 -1.54 29.46 11.00
N SER A 262 -1.87 29.12 9.76
CA SER A 262 -3.22 28.64 9.39
C SER A 262 -3.39 27.13 9.52
N GLN A 263 -2.30 26.36 9.39
CA GLN A 263 -2.32 24.91 9.49
C GLN A 263 -2.01 24.49 10.94
N LEU A 264 -2.90 23.72 11.55
CA LEU A 264 -2.68 23.13 12.87
C LEU A 264 -2.18 21.69 12.77
N GLN A 265 -2.52 20.99 11.70
CA GLN A 265 -2.36 19.54 11.63
C GLN A 265 -2.32 19.05 10.18
N GLY A 266 -1.93 17.80 10.00
CA GLY A 266 -1.91 17.16 8.69
C GLY A 266 -1.31 15.76 8.74
N VAL A 267 -0.78 15.34 7.61
CA VAL A 267 0.00 14.10 7.49
C VAL A 267 1.33 14.48 6.85
N LEU A 268 2.43 14.14 7.51
CA LEU A 268 3.78 14.46 7.06
C LEU A 268 4.58 13.17 6.87
N ARG A 269 5.28 13.12 5.75
CA ARG A 269 6.23 12.07 5.41
C ARG A 269 7.64 12.62 5.58
N ILE A 270 8.43 11.99 6.44
CA ILE A 270 9.88 12.21 6.51
C ILE A 270 10.56 10.90 6.08
N TYR A 271 11.27 10.94 4.95
CA TYR A 271 11.77 9.75 4.25
C TYR A 271 10.69 8.70 3.98
N ASN A 272 10.69 7.55 4.67
CA ASN A 272 9.72 6.47 4.50
C ASN A 272 8.76 6.33 5.68
N ASP A 273 8.82 7.25 6.65
CA ASP A 273 7.98 7.24 7.83
C ASP A 273 6.93 8.36 7.75
N VAL A 274 5.66 7.98 7.87
CA VAL A 274 4.49 8.83 7.66
C VAL A 274 3.68 8.86 8.94
N LYS A 275 3.45 10.06 9.48
CA LYS A 275 2.68 10.26 10.72
C LYS A 275 1.60 11.31 10.49
N PHE A 276 0.50 11.21 11.24
CA PHE A 276 -0.32 12.40 11.47
C PHE A 276 0.51 13.36 12.32
N VAL A 277 0.37 14.66 12.09
CA VAL A 277 1.18 15.66 12.78
C VAL A 277 0.34 16.81 13.31
N LEU A 278 0.82 17.41 14.40
CA LEU A 278 0.43 18.74 14.84
C LEU A 278 1.58 19.72 14.50
N PHE A 279 1.24 20.85 13.90
CA PHE A 279 2.17 21.91 13.57
C PHE A 279 2.27 22.90 14.72
N GLN A 280 3.48 23.28 15.08
CA GLN A 280 3.73 24.43 15.93
C GLN A 280 4.87 25.24 15.36
N HIS A 281 4.72 26.55 15.46
CA HIS A 281 5.82 27.48 15.26
C HIS A 281 6.04 28.24 16.57
N PRO A 282 7.24 28.19 17.17
CA PRO A 282 7.55 28.94 18.37
C PRO A 282 7.25 30.43 18.23
N ILE A 283 6.98 31.06 19.38
CA ILE A 283 6.74 32.49 19.51
C ILE A 283 7.95 33.09 20.24
N SER A 284 8.71 33.95 19.56
CA SER A 284 9.86 34.65 20.13
C SER A 284 9.47 35.54 21.32
N ASN A 285 10.44 35.81 22.21
CA ASN A 285 10.33 36.72 23.36
C ASN A 285 9.40 36.20 24.49
N GLU A 286 9.63 34.96 24.92
CA GLU A 286 9.10 34.33 26.16
C GLU A 286 7.63 33.88 26.14
N ASN A 287 7.00 33.81 24.97
CA ASN A 287 5.58 33.50 24.89
C ASN A 287 5.25 32.19 24.16
N ARG A 288 6.03 31.12 24.45
CA ARG A 288 5.92 29.72 23.96
C ARG A 288 4.61 29.40 23.22
N SER A 289 4.71 28.77 22.05
CA SER A 289 3.49 28.29 21.37
C SER A 289 2.95 27.07 22.10
N ILE A 290 1.63 26.96 22.28
CA ILE A 290 1.03 25.83 23.00
C ILE A 290 -0.15 25.22 22.26
N ILE A 291 -0.31 23.91 22.43
CA ILE A 291 -1.48 23.12 22.04
C ILE A 291 -1.90 22.33 23.29
N VAL A 292 -3.16 22.45 23.68
CA VAL A 292 -3.70 21.96 24.96
C VAL A 292 -4.76 20.89 24.71
N PHE A 293 -4.68 19.79 25.47
CA PHE A 293 -5.67 18.74 25.54
C PHE A 293 -6.15 18.61 26.99
N ASN A 294 -7.38 18.99 27.26
CA ASN A 294 -7.99 19.02 28.59
C ASN A 294 -8.69 17.70 28.91
N GLU A 295 -8.88 17.42 30.20
CA GLU A 295 -9.71 16.30 30.70
C GLU A 295 -9.33 14.92 30.13
N ILE A 296 -8.03 14.69 29.91
CA ILE A 296 -7.53 13.43 29.40
C ILE A 296 -7.40 12.45 30.56
N TYR A 297 -8.29 11.44 30.59
CA TYR A 297 -8.21 10.35 31.56
C TYR A 297 -6.95 9.50 31.30
N ILE A 298 -6.13 9.29 32.33
CA ILE A 298 -4.90 8.51 32.25
C ILE A 298 -5.13 7.07 32.75
N PRO A 299 -5.07 6.05 31.88
CA PRO A 299 -5.20 4.66 32.29
C PRO A 299 -4.02 4.17 33.15
N GLN A 300 -4.19 2.99 33.75
CA GLN A 300 -3.08 2.32 34.45
C GLN A 300 -1.97 1.97 33.46
N ASN A 301 -0.71 2.13 33.86
CA ASN A 301 0.49 1.90 33.03
C ASN A 301 0.57 2.73 31.74
N ALA A 302 -0.17 3.84 31.68
CA ALA A 302 -0.23 4.68 30.50
C ALA A 302 1.11 5.36 30.19
N LYS A 303 1.42 5.43 28.90
CA LYS A 303 2.60 6.12 28.38
C LYS A 303 2.19 7.09 27.29
N LEU A 304 2.69 8.32 27.37
CA LEU A 304 2.56 9.30 26.30
C LEU A 304 3.69 9.05 25.29
N ARG A 305 3.34 8.68 24.06
CA ARG A 305 4.26 8.53 22.93
C ARG A 305 4.06 9.64 21.91
N PHE A 306 5.16 10.14 21.36
CA PHE A 306 5.16 11.12 20.28
C PHE A 306 6.51 11.11 19.58
N SER A 307 6.57 11.72 18.40
CA SER A 307 7.80 12.03 17.69
C SER A 307 7.95 13.54 17.59
N ILE A 308 9.18 14.05 17.50
CA ILE A 308 9.46 15.45 17.17
C ILE A 308 10.34 15.53 15.93
N ALA A 309 10.12 16.55 15.11
CA ALA A 309 10.97 16.88 13.98
C ALA A 309 10.80 18.35 13.58
N LEU A 310 11.82 18.91 12.93
CA LEU A 310 11.64 20.10 12.10
C LEU A 310 11.35 19.70 10.66
N HIS A 311 10.55 20.51 9.97
CA HIS A 311 10.23 20.29 8.57
C HIS A 311 11.51 20.12 7.71
N PRO A 312 11.56 19.16 6.76
CA PRO A 312 12.76 18.95 5.94
C PRO A 312 13.27 20.21 5.21
N ASP A 313 12.37 21.10 4.80
CA ASP A 313 12.72 22.34 4.10
C ASP A 313 13.51 23.35 4.93
N VAL A 314 13.61 23.15 6.25
CA VAL A 314 14.35 24.03 7.19
C VAL A 314 15.65 23.41 7.69
N TRP A 315 16.07 22.25 7.17
CA TRP A 315 17.37 21.65 7.51
C TRP A 315 18.57 22.29 6.80
N ASP A 316 18.30 23.26 5.92
CA ASP A 316 19.31 23.98 5.17
C ASP A 316 20.24 24.79 6.12
N PRO A 317 21.56 24.82 5.89
CA PRO A 317 22.50 25.62 6.69
C PRO A 317 22.13 27.10 6.84
N GLU A 318 21.37 27.68 5.91
CA GLU A 318 20.95 29.09 5.97
C GLU A 318 19.68 29.32 6.80
N LYS A 319 19.04 28.26 7.33
CA LYS A 319 17.71 28.34 7.97
C LYS A 319 17.74 27.86 9.41
N GLY A 320 17.04 28.59 10.27
CA GLY A 320 16.75 28.22 11.66
C GLY A 320 17.98 28.15 12.56
N ASP A 321 17.69 28.05 13.85
CA ASP A 321 18.66 27.75 14.91
C ASP A 321 18.11 26.72 15.91
N GLY A 322 17.20 25.85 15.45
CA GLY A 322 16.64 24.76 16.24
C GLY A 322 15.42 25.15 17.07
N VAL A 323 14.78 24.15 17.66
CA VAL A 323 13.55 24.33 18.48
C VAL A 323 13.63 23.49 19.73
N THR A 324 13.17 24.07 20.84
CA THR A 324 12.94 23.32 22.09
C THR A 324 11.50 22.85 22.14
N PHE A 325 11.31 21.55 22.23
CA PHE A 325 10.03 20.86 22.40
C PHE A 325 9.82 20.52 23.86
N GLU A 326 8.68 20.88 24.41
CA GLU A 326 8.33 20.63 25.80
C GLU A 326 6.94 20.02 25.92
N VAL A 327 6.78 19.12 26.89
CA VAL A 327 5.46 18.62 27.29
C VAL A 327 5.27 18.95 28.76
N TYR A 328 4.13 19.56 29.06
CA TYR A 328 3.68 19.80 30.42
C TYR A 328 2.43 18.98 30.71
N ILE A 329 2.32 18.53 31.96
CA ILE A 329 1.08 17.98 32.51
C ILE A 329 0.57 18.94 33.56
N ARG A 330 -0.66 19.39 33.41
CA ARG A 330 -1.36 20.17 34.42
C ARG A 330 -2.39 19.30 35.13
N ASP A 331 -2.20 19.14 36.43
CA ASP A 331 -3.03 18.36 37.35
C ASP A 331 -3.36 19.22 38.57
N GLU A 332 -4.64 19.32 38.94
CA GLU A 332 -5.13 20.14 40.07
C GLU A 332 -4.60 21.60 40.09
N GLY A 333 -4.40 22.19 38.91
CA GLY A 333 -3.89 23.56 38.75
C GLY A 333 -2.37 23.71 38.78
N PHE A 334 -1.63 22.65 39.09
CA PHE A 334 -0.16 22.64 39.03
C PHE A 334 0.30 22.16 37.65
N GLU A 335 1.11 22.98 36.97
CA GLU A 335 1.72 22.63 35.69
C GLU A 335 3.15 22.13 35.91
N GLU A 336 3.43 20.90 35.49
CA GLU A 336 4.72 20.24 35.64
C GLU A 336 5.34 19.95 34.27
N LEU A 337 6.62 20.31 34.08
CA LEU A 337 7.39 19.95 32.89
C LEU A 337 7.80 18.48 32.96
N VAL A 338 7.28 17.66 32.04
CA VAL A 338 7.51 16.21 32.03
C VAL A 338 8.46 15.76 30.93
N PHE A 339 8.71 16.62 29.95
CA PHE A 339 9.64 16.39 28.85
C PHE A 339 10.18 17.73 28.33
N SER A 340 11.48 17.78 28.04
CA SER A 340 12.11 18.89 27.32
C SER A 340 13.23 18.36 26.43
N LYS A 341 13.20 18.73 25.16
CA LYS A 341 14.22 18.34 24.17
C LYS A 341 14.40 19.43 23.12
N TYR A 342 15.63 19.92 23.01
CA TYR A 342 16.08 20.75 21.90
C TYR A 342 16.60 19.89 20.76
N ILE A 343 16.25 20.25 19.52
CA ILE A 343 16.80 19.68 18.29
C ILE A 343 17.21 20.79 17.31
N ASP A 344 18.27 20.53 16.55
CA ASP A 344 18.83 21.39 15.51
C ASP A 344 19.35 20.53 14.34
N PRO A 345 18.45 20.07 13.45
CA PRO A 345 18.81 19.21 12.33
C PRO A 345 19.73 19.87 11.30
N LYS A 346 19.88 21.20 11.35
CA LYS A 346 20.84 21.93 10.52
C LYS A 346 22.26 21.58 10.93
N HIS A 347 22.59 21.67 12.23
CA HIS A 347 23.92 21.33 12.74
C HIS A 347 24.09 19.84 13.08
N ASN A 348 23.00 19.11 13.33
CA ASN A 348 23.01 17.69 13.67
C ASN A 348 22.27 16.86 12.61
N PRO A 349 22.94 16.37 11.55
CA PRO A 349 22.29 15.59 10.49
C PRO A 349 21.55 14.33 10.97
N GLU A 350 21.96 13.76 12.11
CA GLU A 350 21.29 12.59 12.72
C GLU A 350 19.86 12.90 13.22
N GLU A 351 19.54 14.18 13.45
CA GLU A 351 18.21 14.65 13.88
C GLU A 351 17.28 14.92 12.69
N ARG A 352 17.75 14.79 11.44
CA ARG A 352 16.98 14.97 10.20
C ARG A 352 16.03 13.81 9.92
N LYS A 353 15.24 13.41 10.92
CA LYS A 353 14.27 12.31 10.90
C LYS A 353 13.22 12.54 11.98
N TRP A 354 12.23 11.66 12.08
CA TRP A 354 11.41 11.59 13.29
C TRP A 354 12.26 11.14 14.47
N ASN A 355 12.24 11.92 15.55
CA ASN A 355 12.90 11.58 16.80
C ASN A 355 11.82 11.13 17.80
N ASP A 356 11.75 9.84 18.10
CA ASP A 356 10.69 9.24 18.91
C ASP A 356 10.98 9.34 20.42
N PHE A 357 9.95 9.68 21.19
CA PHE A 357 10.01 9.84 22.65
C PHE A 357 8.81 9.20 23.34
N GLU A 358 9.02 8.86 24.61
CA GLU A 358 8.02 8.29 25.51
C GLU A 358 8.14 8.96 26.89
N VAL A 359 7.00 9.31 27.48
CA VAL A 359 6.89 9.83 28.85
C VAL A 359 5.98 8.91 29.65
N ASP A 360 6.47 8.44 30.78
CA ASP A 360 5.67 7.64 31.72
C ASP A 360 4.62 8.52 32.40
N LEU A 361 3.34 8.14 32.28
CA LEU A 361 2.22 8.83 32.90
C LEU A 361 1.68 8.09 34.14
N SER A 362 2.32 7.02 34.59
CA SER A 362 1.82 6.16 35.69
C SER A 362 1.50 6.94 36.97
N ARG A 363 2.21 8.05 37.25
CA ARG A 363 1.93 8.91 38.41
C ARG A 363 0.58 9.64 38.36
N TYR A 364 0.01 9.78 37.16
CA TYR A 364 -1.28 10.40 36.92
C TYR A 364 -2.39 9.36 36.71
N ALA A 365 -2.08 8.06 36.85
CA ALA A 365 -3.04 6.99 36.60
C ALA A 365 -4.32 7.15 37.42
N GLY A 366 -5.46 7.00 36.77
CA GLY A 366 -6.79 7.18 37.36
C GLY A 366 -7.25 8.64 37.48
N ARG A 367 -6.47 9.61 37.01
CA ARG A 367 -6.80 11.05 37.02
C ARG A 367 -7.16 11.55 35.63
N ASN A 368 -7.90 12.66 35.58
CA ASN A 368 -8.02 13.49 34.39
C ASN A 368 -6.98 14.59 34.47
N VAL A 369 -6.12 14.69 33.46
CA VAL A 369 -5.08 15.71 33.40
C VAL A 369 -5.21 16.54 32.14
N THR A 370 -4.56 17.70 32.14
CA THR A 370 -4.37 18.49 30.93
C THR A 370 -2.96 18.24 30.39
N ILE A 371 -2.84 17.89 29.10
CA ILE A 371 -1.56 17.69 28.42
C ILE A 371 -1.31 18.90 27.52
N ILE A 372 -0.14 19.51 27.66
CA ILE A 372 0.24 20.73 26.94
C ILE A 372 1.51 20.46 26.15
N PHE A 373 1.42 20.56 24.83
CA PHE A 373 2.58 20.55 23.94
C PHE A 373 3.05 21.98 23.71
N SER A 374 4.32 22.24 23.96
CA SER A 374 4.92 23.57 23.91
C SER A 374 6.16 23.59 23.02
N THR A 375 6.33 24.66 22.26
CA THR A 375 7.59 24.91 21.55
C THR A 375 8.13 26.31 21.82
N LEU A 376 9.45 26.37 22.03
CA LEU A 376 10.24 27.59 22.21
C LEU A 376 11.30 27.72 21.10
N PRO A 377 11.65 28.95 20.70
CA PRO A 377 12.69 29.16 19.70
C PRO A 377 14.04 28.64 20.20
N GLY A 378 14.97 28.48 19.26
CA GLY A 378 16.35 28.11 19.56
C GLY A 378 17.11 29.14 20.40
N PRO A 379 18.41 28.90 20.66
CA PRO A 379 19.25 29.72 21.54
C PRO A 379 19.33 31.21 21.18
N ASN A 380 19.12 31.58 19.91
CA ASN A 380 19.12 32.99 19.48
C ASN A 380 17.74 33.65 19.64
N ASN A 381 16.73 32.94 20.15
CA ASN A 381 15.35 33.40 20.30
C ASN A 381 14.74 33.91 18.97
N ASP A 382 15.24 33.36 17.86
CA ASP A 382 14.83 33.69 16.51
C ASP A 382 13.95 32.58 15.94
N SER A 383 12.64 32.80 15.95
CA SER A 383 11.70 31.78 15.49
C SER A 383 11.68 31.58 13.96
N ARG A 384 12.49 32.31 13.18
CA ARG A 384 12.49 32.16 11.72
C ARG A 384 12.91 30.73 11.34
N TRP A 385 12.02 30.04 10.61
CA TRP A 385 12.20 28.67 10.11
C TRP A 385 12.05 27.57 11.17
N ASP A 386 11.45 27.88 12.30
CA ASP A 386 11.20 26.92 13.37
C ASP A 386 9.91 26.11 13.11
N TRP A 387 9.88 25.40 11.99
CA TRP A 387 8.71 24.63 11.55
C TRP A 387 8.65 23.29 12.27
N ALA A 388 8.14 23.32 13.49
CA ALA A 388 8.13 22.20 14.42
C ALA A 388 6.90 21.31 14.27
N TRP A 389 7.13 19.99 14.27
CA TRP A 389 6.08 18.98 14.16
C TRP A 389 6.10 18.05 15.36
N TRP A 390 4.92 17.84 15.94
CA TRP A 390 4.65 16.71 16.82
C TRP A 390 4.05 15.58 15.99
N GLY A 391 4.74 14.45 15.88
CA GLY A 391 4.32 13.27 15.15
C GLY A 391 3.58 12.28 16.03
N GLU A 392 2.37 11.92 15.62
CA GLU A 392 1.53 10.90 16.24
C GLU A 392 1.44 10.91 17.79
N PRO A 393 1.19 12.07 18.44
CA PRO A 393 1.02 12.13 19.89
C PRO A 393 -0.18 11.29 20.34
N ARG A 394 0.06 10.37 21.28
CA ARG A 394 -0.94 9.42 21.77
C ARG A 394 -0.60 8.86 23.13
N ILE A 395 -1.61 8.37 23.83
CA ILE A 395 -1.48 7.63 25.08
C ILE A 395 -1.75 6.15 24.79
N GLU A 396 -0.83 5.26 25.16
CA GLU A 396 -0.97 3.80 25.02
C GLU A 396 -0.96 3.12 26.39
N TRP A 397 -1.68 2.01 26.55
CA TRP A 397 -1.71 1.21 27.78
C TRP A 397 -2.05 -0.28 27.55
#